data_AF-A0A8J6PDU2-F1
#
_entry.id   AF-A0A8J6PDU2-F1
#
_cell.length_a   1.000
_cell.length_b   1.000
_cell.length_c   1.000
_cell.angle_alpha   90.00
_cell.angle_beta   90.00
_cell.angle_gamma   90.00
#
_symmetry.space_group_name_H-M   'P 1'
#
loop_
_entity.id
_entity.type
_entity.pdbx_description
1 polymer ?
#
loop_
_entity_poly.entity_id
_entity_poly.type
_entity_poly.pdbx_seq_one_letter_code
_entity_poly.pdbx_strand_id
1 'polypeptide(L)'
;MSGIEEAYHVCEHITRTEAKNFYYGIRLLPAEKRTALCAVYALARRIDDIGDGDLAPAQKVAELAKVRKSLDGLDTATDPVMFAV
;
A
#
# COMPACT_ATOMS: atom_id res chain seq x y z
N MET A 1 2.46 -7.03 19.55
CA MET A 1 2.66 -7.05 18.09
C MET A 1 3.78 -6.09 17.77
N SER A 2 4.73 -6.50 16.94
CA SER A 2 5.81 -5.62 16.48
C SER A 2 5.24 -4.56 15.53
N GLY A 3 5.94 -3.43 15.32
CA GLY A 3 5.47 -2.38 14.42
C GLY A 3 5.24 -2.88 12.98
N ILE A 4 6.00 -3.89 12.53
CA ILE A 4 5.86 -4.45 11.18
C ILE A 4 4.62 -5.34 11.05
N GLU A 5 4.23 -6.05 12.12
CA GLU A 5 2.98 -6.83 12.13
C GLU A 5 1.76 -5.91 12.00
N GLU A 6 1.75 -4.79 12.72
CA GLU A 6 0.70 -3.79 12.62
C GLU A 6 0.63 -3.17 11.22
N ALA A 7 1.79 -2.88 10.63
CA ALA A 7 1.90 -2.39 9.25
C ALA A 7 1.30 -3.38 8.23
N TYR A 8 1.59 -4.67 8.35
CA TYR A 8 0.95 -5.69 7.51
C TYR A 8 -0.56 -5.82 7.74
N HIS A 9 -1.05 -5.67 8.97
CA HIS A 9 -2.49 -5.67 9.24
C HIS A 9 -3.21 -4.50 8.60
N VAL A 10 -2.61 -3.30 8.60
CA VAL A 10 -3.16 -2.15 7.88
C VAL A 10 -3.25 -2.44 6.37
N CYS A 11 -2.18 -2.98 5.78
CA CYS A 11 -2.17 -3.33 4.37
C CYS A 11 -3.21 -4.41 4.00
N GLU A 12 -3.36 -5.42 4.86
CA GLU A 12 -4.40 -6.45 4.71
C GLU A 12 -5.81 -5.85 4.80
N HIS A 13 -6.03 -4.91 5.72
CA HIS A 13 -7.30 -4.21 5.85
C HIS A 13 -7.65 -3.44 4.57
N ILE A 14 -6.72 -2.61 4.06
CA ILE A 14 -6.90 -1.85 2.82
C ILE A 14 -7.21 -2.79 1.66
N THR A 15 -6.43 -3.86 1.50
CA THR A 15 -6.63 -4.83 0.41
C THR A 15 -8.00 -5.51 0.52
N ARG A 16 -8.43 -5.86 1.73
CA ARG A 16 -9.74 -6.48 1.95
C ARG A 16 -10.90 -5.54 1.63
N THR A 17 -10.80 -4.26 1.95
CA THR A 17 -11.89 -3.29 1.74
C THR A 17 -11.97 -2.81 0.30
N GLU A 18 -10.82 -2.54 -0.32
CA GLU A 18 -10.71 -1.95 -1.65
C GLU A 18 -10.65 -2.99 -2.78
N ALA A 19 -10.16 -4.20 -2.50
CA ALA A 19 -9.87 -5.24 -3.50
C ALA A 19 -10.71 -6.51 -3.30
N LYS A 20 -11.99 -6.41 -2.92
CA LYS A 20 -12.79 -7.56 -2.44
C LYS A 20 -12.64 -8.85 -3.25
N ASN A 21 -12.69 -8.77 -4.59
CA ASN A 21 -12.53 -9.94 -5.46
C ASN A 21 -11.09 -10.48 -5.49
N PHE A 22 -10.10 -9.57 -5.47
CA PHE A 22 -8.68 -9.92 -5.52
C PHE A 22 -8.17 -10.48 -4.18
N TYR A 23 -8.65 -9.90 -3.06
CA TYR A 23 -8.29 -10.30 -1.70
C TYR A 23 -8.54 -11.79 -1.43
N TYR A 24 -9.65 -12.34 -1.90
CA TYR A 24 -9.93 -13.77 -1.73
C TYR A 24 -8.95 -14.66 -2.52
N GLY A 25 -8.44 -14.20 -3.66
CA GLY A 25 -7.36 -14.86 -4.39
C GLY A 25 -6.02 -14.81 -3.65
N ILE A 26 -5.64 -13.63 -3.13
CA ILE A 26 -4.44 -13.46 -2.31
C ILE A 26 -4.47 -14.39 -1.09
N ARG A 27 -5.65 -14.58 -0.48
CA ARG A 27 -5.82 -15.43 0.71
C ARG A 27 -5.45 -16.90 0.50
N LEU A 28 -5.33 -17.37 -0.73
CA LEU A 28 -4.90 -18.73 -1.06
C LEU A 28 -3.38 -18.90 -1.06
N LEU A 29 -2.61 -17.80 -0.99
CA LEU A 29 -1.16 -17.84 -0.92
C LEU A 29 -0.66 -18.25 0.49
N PRO A 30 0.58 -18.79 0.60
CA PRO A 30 1.26 -18.94 1.88
C PRO A 30 1.30 -17.61 2.65
N ALA A 31 1.30 -17.69 3.99
CA ALA A 31 1.12 -16.53 4.86
C ALA A 31 2.07 -15.36 4.54
N GLU A 32 3.36 -15.64 4.35
CA GLU A 32 4.37 -14.62 4.03
C GLU A 32 4.12 -13.93 2.68
N LYS A 33 3.69 -14.71 1.66
CA LYS A 33 3.37 -14.15 0.34
C LYS A 33 2.08 -13.35 0.37
N ARG A 34 1.11 -13.77 1.16
CA ARG A 34 -0.15 -13.04 1.36
C ARG A 34 0.12 -11.65 1.96
N THR A 35 0.89 -11.56 3.03
CA THR A 35 1.18 -10.27 3.70
C THR A 35 1.98 -9.34 2.79
N ALA A 36 3.01 -9.86 2.11
CA ALA A 36 3.79 -9.09 1.14
C ALA A 36 2.91 -8.56 -0.01
N LEU A 37 2.03 -9.39 -0.57
CA LEU A 37 1.17 -8.97 -1.67
C LEU A 37 0.10 -7.96 -1.24
N CYS A 38 -0.42 -8.06 0.00
CA CYS A 38 -1.28 -7.03 0.57
C CYS A 38 -0.55 -5.67 0.72
N ALA A 39 0.73 -5.67 1.09
CA ALA A 39 1.52 -4.43 1.18
C ALA A 39 1.71 -3.78 -0.19
N VAL A 40 2.09 -4.58 -1.19
CA VAL A 40 2.22 -4.12 -2.59
C VAL A 40 0.88 -3.58 -3.11
N TYR A 41 -0.23 -4.27 -2.85
CA TYR A 41 -1.56 -3.79 -3.24
C TYR A 41 -1.92 -2.47 -2.55
N ALA A 42 -1.67 -2.34 -1.24
CA ALA A 42 -1.97 -1.11 -0.51
C ALA A 42 -1.19 0.11 -1.04
N LEU A 43 0.08 -0.08 -1.45
CA LEU A 43 0.85 0.96 -2.13
C LEU A 43 0.27 1.27 -3.51
N ALA A 44 -0.02 0.25 -4.32
CA ALA A 44 -0.62 0.42 -5.64
C ALA A 44 -1.95 1.19 -5.55
N ARG A 45 -2.80 0.85 -4.58
CA ARG A 45 -4.07 1.54 -4.33
C ARG A 45 -3.88 3.03 -4.07
N ARG A 46 -2.89 3.42 -3.27
CA ARG A 46 -2.57 4.84 -3.04
C ARG A 46 -2.14 5.56 -4.31
N ILE A 47 -1.35 4.90 -5.15
CA ILE A 47 -0.92 5.45 -6.44
C ILE A 47 -2.13 5.64 -7.35
N ASP A 48 -3.00 4.63 -7.43
CA ASP A 48 -4.24 4.67 -8.22
C ASP A 48 -5.20 5.75 -7.71
N ASP A 49 -5.38 5.89 -6.39
CA ASP A 49 -6.24 6.94 -5.82
C ASP A 49 -5.78 8.35 -6.21
N ILE A 50 -4.46 8.58 -6.34
CA ILE A 50 -3.92 9.84 -6.86
C ILE A 50 -4.14 9.96 -8.37
N GLY A 51 -3.85 8.89 -9.11
CA GLY A 51 -3.92 8.87 -10.57
C GLY A 51 -5.34 9.04 -11.11
N ASP A 52 -6.30 8.35 -10.52
CA ASP A 52 -7.70 8.27 -10.93
C ASP A 52 -8.59 9.29 -10.20
N GLY A 53 -8.12 9.87 -9.10
CA GLY A 53 -8.86 10.91 -8.35
C GLY A 53 -9.05 12.22 -9.13
N ASP A 54 -9.79 13.16 -8.53
CA ASP A 54 -10.22 14.39 -9.20
C ASP A 54 -9.22 15.57 -9.09
N LEU A 55 -8.00 15.32 -8.61
CA LEU A 55 -6.96 16.35 -8.49
C LEU A 55 -6.60 16.95 -9.85
N ALA A 56 -6.21 18.22 -9.86
CA ALA A 56 -5.69 18.84 -11.08
C ALA A 56 -4.39 18.13 -11.53
N PRO A 57 -4.09 18.05 -12.84
CA PRO A 57 -2.94 17.29 -13.33
C PRO A 57 -1.59 17.64 -12.66
N ALA A 58 -1.33 18.92 -12.41
CA ALA A 58 -0.10 19.35 -11.75
C ALA A 58 -0.02 18.87 -10.28
N GLN A 59 -1.16 18.79 -9.59
CA GLN A 59 -1.25 18.26 -8.23
C GLN A 59 -1.04 16.76 -8.22
N LYS A 60 -1.63 16.00 -9.17
CA LYS A 60 -1.37 14.56 -9.31
C LYS A 60 0.12 14.26 -9.44
N VAL A 61 0.82 14.99 -10.31
CA VAL A 61 2.28 14.85 -10.50
C VAL A 61 3.03 15.15 -9.20
N ALA A 62 2.65 16.21 -8.48
CA ALA A 62 3.28 16.56 -7.21
C ALA A 62 3.07 15.47 -6.13
N GLU A 63 1.85 14.94 -5.99
CA GLU A 63 1.56 13.89 -5.01
C GLU A 63 2.25 12.56 -5.37
N LEU A 64 2.25 12.16 -6.65
CA LEU A 64 2.99 10.99 -7.12
C LEU A 64 4.51 11.14 -6.89
N ALA A 65 5.06 12.34 -7.06
CA ALA A 65 6.46 12.60 -6.75
C ALA A 65 6.77 12.45 -5.26
N LYS A 66 5.83 12.81 -4.36
CA LYS A 66 5.98 12.57 -2.92
C LYS A 66 5.98 11.07 -2.61
N VAL A 67 5.05 10.30 -3.19
CA VAL A 67 5.02 8.83 -3.03
C VAL A 67 6.32 8.21 -3.51
N ARG A 68 6.84 8.66 -4.67
CA ARG A 68 8.14 8.20 -5.18
C ARG A 68 9.26 8.50 -4.19
N LYS A 69 9.31 9.73 -3.67
CA LYS A 69 10.34 10.13 -2.70
C LYS A 69 10.26 9.34 -1.40
N SER A 70 9.07 8.92 -0.96
CA SER A 70 8.95 8.08 0.24
C SER A 70 9.54 6.68 0.07
N LEU A 71 9.69 6.18 -1.17
CA LEU A 71 10.35 4.90 -1.43
C LEU A 71 11.87 4.95 -1.21
N ASP A 72 12.48 6.13 -1.18
CA ASP A 72 13.92 6.29 -0.96
C ASP A 72 14.31 6.11 0.53
N GLY A 73 13.35 6.09 1.46
CA GLY A 73 13.58 6.08 2.91
C GLY A 73 12.72 5.05 3.67
N LEU A 74 12.57 3.84 3.11
CA LEU A 74 11.73 2.77 3.69
C LEU A 74 12.21 2.32 5.08
N ASP A 75 13.53 2.35 5.31
CA ASP A 75 14.18 1.99 6.56
C ASP A 75 13.79 2.86 7.76
N THR A 76 13.32 4.09 7.49
CA THR A 76 12.87 5.06 8.51
C THR A 76 11.38 5.39 8.39
N ALA A 77 10.64 4.65 7.56
CA ALA A 77 9.23 4.90 7.32
C ALA A 77 8.39 4.68 8.58
N THR A 78 7.55 5.67 8.90
CA THR A 78 6.56 5.59 9.98
C THR A 78 5.14 5.37 9.44
N ASP A 79 4.93 5.60 8.15
CA ASP A 79 3.68 5.28 7.48
C ASP A 79 3.55 3.75 7.35
N PRO A 80 2.43 3.14 7.81
CA PRO A 80 2.28 1.69 7.81
C PRO A 80 2.39 1.01 6.44
N VAL A 81 1.98 1.67 5.35
CA VAL A 81 2.07 1.06 4.01
C VAL A 81 3.51 1.12 3.52
N MET A 82 4.20 2.25 3.73
CA MET A 82 5.61 2.37 3.37
C MET A 82 6.50 1.46 4.22
N PHE A 83 6.19 1.30 5.51
CA PHE A 83 6.97 0.43 6.39
C PHE A 83 6.82 -1.07 6.08
N ALA A 84 5.72 -1.45 5.43
CA ALA A 84 5.44 -2.85 5.03
C ALA A 84 6.01 -3.25 3.65
N VAL A 85 6.52 -2.27 2.88
CA VAL A 85 7.06 -2.43 1.51
C VAL A 85 8.57 -2.56 1.56
#